data_AF-A0A1F1LLC2-F1
#
_entry.id   AF-A0A1F1LLC2-F1
#
_cell.length_a   1.000
_cell.length_b   1.000
_cell.length_c   1.000
_cell.angle_alpha   90.00
_cell.angle_beta   90.00
_cell.angle_gamma   90.00
#
_symmetry.space_group_name_H-M   'P 1'
#
loop_
_entity.id
_entity.type
_entity.pdbx_description
1 polymer ?
#
loop_
_entity_poly.entity_id
_entity_poly.type
_entity_poly.pdbx_seq_one_letter_code
_entity_poly.pdbx_strand_id
1 'polypeptide(L)'
;MDYSPTMLELARERLGTNGIEFVLTSVDEYLDTLDDRFDFVSMVGEVLGYVPDPPALLAAAASVVDSLGVLIVTWADADRLGVGTLRGDVASFHEKGDLHISAWTAEIYGRWALAAGLAVGTELGAYSESPRRCWIH
;
A
#
# COMPACT_ATOMS: atom_id res chain seq x y z
N MET A 1 11.64 0.98 0.36
CA MET A 1 11.80 -0.39 -0.15
C MET A 1 11.02 -0.53 -1.45
N ASP A 2 11.40 -1.47 -2.31
CA ASP A 2 10.59 -1.95 -3.44
C ASP A 2 11.15 -3.31 -3.89
N TYR A 3 10.33 -4.21 -4.41
CA TYR A 3 10.79 -5.50 -4.93
C TYR A 3 11.28 -5.39 -6.38
N SER A 4 10.99 -4.28 -7.06
CA SER A 4 11.40 -4.00 -8.42
C SER A 4 12.78 -3.33 -8.46
N PRO A 5 13.82 -4.03 -8.96
CA PRO A 5 15.15 -3.43 -9.06
C PRO A 5 15.16 -2.23 -10.00
N THR A 6 14.34 -2.25 -11.06
CA THR A 6 14.20 -1.14 -12.01
C THR A 6 13.61 0.10 -11.35
N MET A 7 12.59 -0.04 -10.49
CA MET A 7 12.01 1.11 -9.79
C MET A 7 12.98 1.73 -8.80
N LEU A 8 13.77 0.90 -8.10
CA LEU A 8 14.80 1.41 -7.19
C LEU A 8 15.93 2.12 -7.92
N GLU A 9 16.34 1.63 -9.09
CA GLU A 9 17.34 2.30 -9.93
C GLU A 9 16.82 3.69 -10.36
N LEU A 10 15.61 3.75 -10.92
CA LEU A 10 14.98 5.02 -11.30
C LEU A 10 14.83 5.99 -10.11
N ALA A 11 14.48 5.47 -8.93
CA ALA A 11 14.35 6.29 -7.73
C ALA A 11 15.70 6.84 -7.26
N ARG A 12 16.77 6.02 -7.30
CA ARG A 12 18.15 6.48 -6.99
C ARG A 12 18.62 7.55 -7.95
N GLU A 13 18.36 7.39 -9.24
CA GLU A 13 18.72 8.38 -10.26
C GLU A 13 18.01 9.73 -10.03
N ARG A 14 16.74 9.70 -9.64
CA ARG A 14 15.91 10.91 -9.47
C ARG A 14 16.13 11.62 -8.14
N LEU A 15 16.29 10.87 -7.05
CA LEU A 15 16.33 11.42 -5.69
C LEU A 15 17.76 11.54 -5.15
N GLY A 16 18.73 10.85 -5.76
CA GLY A 16 20.05 10.66 -5.18
C GLY A 16 20.02 9.71 -3.98
N THR A 17 21.15 9.57 -3.29
CA THR A 17 21.32 8.64 -2.16
C THR A 17 21.63 9.31 -0.82
N ASN A 18 21.68 10.64 -0.78
CA ASN A 18 22.05 11.37 0.44
C ASN A 18 20.96 11.26 1.50
N GLY A 19 21.21 10.42 2.52
CA GLY A 19 20.27 10.20 3.62
C GLY A 19 19.04 9.37 3.23
N ILE A 20 19.07 8.69 2.08
CA ILE A 20 17.99 7.81 1.62
C ILE A 20 18.55 6.41 1.42
N GLU A 21 18.00 5.45 2.17
CA GLU A 21 18.28 4.03 1.97
C GLU A 21 17.27 3.41 1.00
N PHE A 22 17.80 2.71 0.00
CA PHE A 22 17.00 1.99 -1.00
C PHE A 22 17.21 0.49 -0.84
N VAL A 23 16.21 -0.18 -0.27
CA VAL A 23 16.23 -1.62 0.02
C VAL A 23 15.46 -2.40 -1.05
N LEU A 24 16.12 -3.37 -1.68
CA LEU A 24 15.52 -4.32 -2.64
C LEU A 24 15.03 -5.57 -1.89
N THR A 25 13.73 -5.64 -1.65
CA THR A 25 13.07 -6.71 -0.89
C THR A 25 11.56 -6.57 -1.07
N SER A 26 10.80 -7.61 -0.75
CA SER A 26 9.35 -7.48 -0.63
C SER A 26 8.98 -6.76 0.68
N VAL A 27 7.79 -6.16 0.72
CA VAL A 27 7.37 -5.36 1.87
C VAL A 27 7.18 -6.22 3.13
N ASP A 28 6.68 -7.45 2.98
CA ASP A 28 6.50 -8.42 4.05
C ASP A 28 7.84 -8.83 4.66
N GLU A 29 8.81 -9.22 3.83
CA GLU A 29 10.17 -9.54 4.30
C GLU A 29 10.83 -8.34 4.99
N TYR A 30 10.66 -7.13 4.45
CA TYR A 30 11.24 -5.94 5.04
C TYR A 30 10.68 -5.66 6.45
N LEU A 31 9.35 -5.66 6.57
CA LEU A 31 8.68 -5.39 7.85
C LEU A 31 9.05 -6.41 8.92
N ASP A 32 9.25 -7.68 8.55
CA ASP A 32 9.67 -8.73 9.47
C ASP A 32 11.10 -8.54 10.00
N THR A 33 11.93 -7.76 9.32
CA THR A 33 13.33 -7.48 9.73
C THR A 33 13.49 -6.21 10.57
N LEU A 34 12.43 -5.41 10.69
CA LEU A 34 12.49 -4.10 11.33
C LEU A 34 12.24 -4.20 12.84
N ASP A 35 13.25 -3.79 13.62
CA ASP A 35 13.09 -3.49 15.05
C ASP A 35 12.72 -2.02 15.30
N ASP A 36 12.92 -1.16 14.29
CA ASP A 36 12.68 0.28 14.38
C ASP A 36 11.20 0.65 14.33
N ARG A 37 10.89 1.84 14.87
CA ARG A 37 9.58 2.50 14.74
C ARG A 37 9.75 3.80 13.96
N PHE A 38 8.77 4.10 13.11
CA PHE A 38 8.79 5.25 12.23
C PHE A 38 7.68 6.25 12.58
N ASP A 39 8.02 7.54 12.57
CA ASP A 39 7.03 8.63 12.67
C ASP A 39 6.08 8.64 11.46
N PHE A 40 6.54 8.11 10.32
CA PHE A 40 5.79 8.14 9.07
C PHE A 40 6.06 6.89 8.24
N VAL A 41 4.99 6.18 7.89
CA VAL A 41 5.02 5.03 6.99
C VAL A 41 4.04 5.29 5.85
N SER A 42 4.48 5.08 4.62
CA SER A 42 3.68 5.36 3.42
C SER A 42 3.67 4.16 2.49
N MET A 43 2.48 3.59 2.28
CA MET A 43 2.20 2.54 1.31
C MET A 43 1.31 3.12 0.20
N VAL A 44 1.96 3.69 -0.82
CA VAL A 44 1.30 4.40 -1.93
C VAL A 44 1.41 3.60 -3.21
N GLY A 45 0.46 3.80 -4.14
CA GLY A 45 0.36 3.00 -5.36
C GLY A 45 -0.31 1.66 -5.12
N GLU A 46 -1.23 1.61 -4.15
CA GLU A 46 -2.11 0.47 -3.90
C GLU A 46 -1.35 -0.84 -3.60
N VAL A 47 -0.15 -0.75 -3.02
CA VAL A 47 0.71 -1.89 -2.61
C VAL A 47 -0.10 -2.96 -1.85
N LEU A 48 -0.98 -2.51 -0.96
CA LEU A 48 -1.83 -3.37 -0.15
C LEU A 48 -2.76 -4.26 -1.00
N GLY A 49 -3.12 -3.82 -2.22
CA GLY A 49 -3.96 -4.54 -3.16
C GLY A 49 -3.22 -5.64 -3.94
N TYR A 50 -1.88 -5.63 -3.98
CA TYR A 50 -1.09 -6.59 -4.75
C TYR A 50 -0.63 -7.80 -3.93
N VAL A 51 -0.89 -7.82 -2.62
CA VAL A 51 -0.48 -8.91 -1.74
C VAL A 51 -1.59 -9.94 -1.53
N PRO A 52 -1.26 -11.21 -1.22
CA PRO A 52 -2.25 -12.25 -0.97
C PRO A 52 -3.12 -11.99 0.27
N ASP A 53 -2.57 -11.34 1.30
CA ASP A 53 -3.26 -11.05 2.57
C ASP A 53 -3.11 -9.56 2.93
N PRO A 54 -3.97 -8.68 2.38
CA PRO A 54 -3.96 -7.26 2.67
C PRO A 54 -4.12 -6.92 4.17
N PRO A 55 -5.04 -7.52 4.95
CA PRO A 55 -5.14 -7.27 6.38
C PRO A 55 -3.84 -7.56 7.16
N ALA A 56 -3.16 -8.67 6.85
CA ALA A 56 -1.93 -9.04 7.54
C ALA A 56 -0.81 -8.01 7.29
N LEU A 57 -0.65 -7.57 6.03
CA LEU A 57 0.33 -6.54 5.69
C LEU A 57 -0.01 -5.20 6.36
N LEU A 58 -1.29 -4.82 6.41
CA LEU A 58 -1.71 -3.60 7.11
C LEU A 58 -1.34 -3.64 8.59
N ALA A 59 -1.56 -4.78 9.25
CA ALA A 59 -1.18 -4.97 10.66
C ALA A 59 0.35 -4.92 10.86
N ALA A 60 1.13 -5.55 9.97
CA ALA A 60 2.59 -5.50 10.02
C ALA A 60 3.09 -4.05 9.85
N ALA A 61 2.55 -3.31 8.88
CA ALA A 61 2.89 -1.90 8.66
C ALA A 61 2.49 -1.02 9.84
N ALA A 62 1.30 -1.23 10.42
CA ALA A 62 0.86 -0.54 11.63
C ALA A 62 1.80 -0.81 12.81
N SER A 63 2.34 -2.02 12.92
CA SER A 63 3.21 -2.40 14.03
C SER A 63 4.49 -1.56 14.06
N VAL A 64 5.05 -1.20 12.90
CA VAL A 64 6.30 -0.41 12.81
C VAL A 64 6.08 1.11 12.86
N VAL A 65 4.85 1.57 13.06
CA VAL A 65 4.54 3.00 13.22
C VAL A 65 4.66 3.37 14.69
N ASP A 66 5.28 4.51 14.99
CA ASP A 66 5.33 5.04 16.35
C ASP A 66 3.90 5.35 16.87
N SER A 67 3.71 5.33 18.18
CA SER A 67 2.47 5.68 18.87
C SER A 67 1.83 7.02 18.45
N LEU A 68 2.63 7.99 18.02
CA LEU A 68 2.17 9.28 17.48
C LEU A 68 2.40 9.44 15.98
N GLY A 69 2.88 8.38 15.33
CA GLY A 69 3.20 8.36 13.92
C GLY A 69 1.96 8.22 13.04
N VAL A 70 2.19 8.30 11.72
CA VAL A 70 1.13 8.26 10.71
C VAL A 70 1.42 7.17 9.69
N LEU A 71 0.41 6.32 9.46
CA LEU A 71 0.38 5.39 8.34
C LEU A 71 -0.49 5.95 7.22
N ILE A 72 0.09 6.15 6.04
CA ILE A 72 -0.63 6.50 4.82
C ILE A 72 -0.74 5.27 3.93
N VAL A 73 -1.96 4.94 3.53
CA VAL A 73 -2.25 3.83 2.62
C VAL A 73 -3.15 4.34 1.50
N THR A 74 -2.81 4.03 0.25
CA THR A 74 -3.74 4.14 -0.88
C THR A 74 -4.26 2.76 -1.26
N TRP A 75 -5.52 2.67 -1.69
CA TRP A 75 -6.13 1.42 -2.13
C TRP A 75 -7.14 1.65 -3.25
N ALA A 76 -7.45 0.57 -3.96
CA ALA A 76 -8.52 0.55 -4.95
C ALA A 76 -9.89 0.43 -4.27
N ASP A 77 -10.70 1.48 -4.35
CA ASP A 77 -12.05 1.51 -3.77
C ASP A 77 -13.05 0.75 -4.64
N ALA A 78 -13.57 -0.37 -4.12
CA ALA A 78 -14.50 -1.25 -4.83
C ALA A 78 -15.82 -0.56 -5.21
N ASP A 79 -16.33 0.35 -4.36
CA ASP A 79 -17.59 1.06 -4.61
C ASP A 79 -17.42 2.02 -5.80
N ARG A 80 -16.28 2.72 -5.84
CA ARG A 80 -15.95 3.66 -6.93
C ARG A 80 -15.65 2.96 -8.24
N LEU A 81 -15.07 1.77 -8.19
CA LEU A 81 -14.82 0.94 -9.37
C LEU A 81 -16.10 0.26 -9.90
N GLY A 82 -17.22 0.33 -9.16
CA GLY A 82 -18.47 -0.29 -9.56
C GLY A 82 -18.42 -1.82 -9.59
N VAL A 83 -17.55 -2.42 -8.77
CA VAL A 83 -17.38 -3.89 -8.74
C VAL A 83 -18.49 -4.49 -7.91
N GLY A 84 -19.55 -4.98 -8.57
CA GLY A 84 -20.78 -5.40 -7.91
C GLY A 84 -20.71 -6.68 -7.07
N THR A 85 -19.59 -7.42 -7.09
CA THR A 85 -19.44 -8.67 -6.32
C THR A 85 -18.07 -8.74 -5.65
N LEU A 86 -18.07 -8.65 -4.32
CA LEU A 86 -16.93 -9.02 -3.48
C LEU A 86 -16.93 -10.54 -3.24
N ARG A 87 -15.76 -11.15 -3.19
CA ARG A 87 -15.57 -12.53 -2.70
C ARG A 87 -15.02 -12.45 -1.28
N GLY A 88 -15.91 -12.50 -0.29
CA GLY A 88 -15.56 -12.15 1.09
C GLY A 88 -15.42 -10.64 1.21
N ASP A 89 -14.29 -10.17 1.73
CA ASP A 89 -14.00 -8.74 1.91
C ASP A 89 -13.35 -8.07 0.68
N VAL A 90 -13.08 -8.82 -0.40
CA VAL A 90 -12.22 -8.34 -1.50
C VAL A 90 -12.84 -8.59 -2.87
N ALA A 91 -12.75 -7.61 -3.76
CA ALA A 91 -12.94 -7.78 -5.20
C ALA A 91 -11.57 -7.81 -5.89
N SER A 92 -11.28 -8.85 -6.67
CA SER A 92 -10.06 -8.88 -7.50
C SER A 92 -10.39 -8.43 -8.91
N PHE A 93 -9.57 -7.55 -9.48
CA PHE A 93 -9.67 -7.16 -10.89
C PHE A 93 -8.31 -7.23 -11.59
N HIS A 94 -8.37 -7.42 -12.90
CA HIS A 94 -7.19 -7.50 -13.75
C HIS A 94 -6.77 -6.11 -14.20
N GLU A 95 -5.53 -5.73 -13.90
CA GLU A 95 -5.01 -4.40 -14.19
C GLU A 95 -4.08 -4.34 -15.42
N LYS A 96 -4.25 -5.26 -16.38
CA LYS A 96 -3.44 -5.49 -17.62
C LYS A 96 -2.40 -6.60 -17.45
N GLY A 97 -2.37 -7.52 -18.41
CA GLY A 97 -1.56 -8.73 -18.32
C GLY A 97 -2.07 -9.64 -17.20
N ASP A 98 -1.14 -10.29 -16.49
CA ASP A 98 -1.41 -11.18 -15.36
C ASP A 98 -1.39 -10.44 -14.01
N LEU A 99 -1.34 -9.10 -14.01
CA LEU A 99 -1.34 -8.32 -12.78
C LEU A 99 -2.76 -8.22 -12.22
N HIS A 100 -2.93 -8.77 -11.03
CA HIS A 100 -4.17 -8.73 -10.26
C HIS A 100 -4.01 -7.75 -9.11
N ILE A 101 -5.06 -6.96 -8.89
CA ILE A 101 -5.15 -6.08 -7.75
C ILE A 101 -6.47 -6.30 -7.04
N SER A 102 -6.39 -6.31 -5.72
CA SER A 102 -7.49 -6.41 -4.79
C SER A 102 -8.03 -5.02 -4.46
N ALA A 103 -9.35 -4.88 -4.55
CA ALA A 103 -10.13 -3.73 -4.12
C ALA A 103 -11.05 -4.12 -2.96
N TRP A 104 -11.38 -3.12 -2.14
CA TRP A 104 -12.32 -3.24 -1.04
C TRP A 104 -12.98 -1.89 -0.79
N THR A 105 -14.06 -1.90 -0.01
CA THR A 105 -14.77 -0.66 0.36
C THR A 105 -14.07 0.04 1.51
N ALA A 106 -14.36 1.33 1.70
CA ALA A 106 -13.87 2.07 2.87
C ALA A 106 -14.31 1.43 4.20
N GLU A 107 -15.51 0.83 4.24
CA GLU A 107 -16.00 0.11 5.42
C GLU A 107 -15.11 -1.10 5.78
N ILE A 108 -14.74 -1.89 4.76
CA ILE A 108 -13.85 -3.05 4.93
C ILE A 108 -12.48 -2.60 5.42
N TYR A 109 -11.92 -1.57 4.78
CA TYR A 109 -10.65 -0.98 5.22
C TYR A 109 -10.72 -0.52 6.68
N GLY A 110 -11.81 0.16 7.07
CA GLY A 110 -12.03 0.60 8.43
C GLY A 110 -12.01 -0.54 9.45
N ARG A 111 -12.58 -1.70 9.11
CA ARG A 111 -12.51 -2.90 9.98
C ARG A 111 -11.10 -3.43 10.12
N TRP A 112 -10.35 -3.52 9.02
CA TRP A 112 -8.96 -4.01 9.05
C TRP A 112 -8.05 -3.05 9.82
N ALA A 113 -8.23 -1.73 9.64
CA ALA A 113 -7.47 -0.72 10.35
C ALA A 113 -7.74 -0.77 11.86
N LEU A 114 -9.01 -0.89 12.27
CA LEU A 114 -9.36 -1.07 13.69
C LEU A 114 -8.77 -2.36 14.27
N ALA A 115 -8.80 -3.47 13.51
CA ALA A 115 -8.19 -4.73 13.93
C ALA A 115 -6.66 -4.63 14.06
N ALA A 116 -6.02 -3.77 13.26
CA ALA A 116 -4.60 -3.44 13.35
C ALA A 116 -4.26 -2.43 14.46
N GLY A 117 -5.23 -1.99 15.26
CA GLY A 117 -5.02 -1.02 16.35
C GLY A 117 -4.89 0.43 15.86
N LEU A 118 -5.26 0.71 14.60
CA LEU A 118 -5.21 2.05 14.04
C LEU A 118 -6.50 2.82 14.32
N ALA A 119 -6.35 4.08 14.70
CA ALA A 119 -7.44 5.04 14.61
C ALA A 119 -7.47 5.62 13.19
N VAL A 120 -8.51 5.30 12.42
CA VAL A 120 -8.66 5.86 11.08
C VAL A 120 -8.99 7.35 11.20
N GLY A 121 -8.05 8.20 10.75
CA GLY A 121 -8.25 9.64 10.63
C GLY A 121 -9.19 10.01 9.47
N THR A 122 -9.24 11.29 9.13
CA THR A 122 -10.00 11.75 7.95
C THR A 122 -9.53 11.02 6.69
N GLU A 123 -10.44 10.31 6.01
CA GLU A 123 -10.20 9.81 4.66
C GLU A 123 -9.93 11.02 3.75
N LEU A 124 -8.66 11.24 3.42
CA LEU A 124 -8.29 12.17 2.38
C LEU A 124 -8.47 11.42 1.06
N GLY A 125 -9.68 11.48 0.51
CA GLY A 125 -9.96 10.99 -0.83
C GLY A 125 -9.08 11.73 -1.84
N ALA A 126 -7.92 11.17 -2.15
CA ALA A 126 -7.11 11.63 -3.27
C ALA A 126 -7.75 11.08 -4.55
N TYR A 127 -8.35 11.98 -5.34
CA TYR A 127 -8.77 11.64 -6.68
C TYR A 127 -7.53 11.45 -7.54
N SER A 128 -7.23 10.20 -7.87
CA SER A 128 -6.32 9.87 -8.95
C SER A 128 -7.16 9.46 -10.16
N GLU A 129 -7.06 10.19 -11.27
CA GLU A 129 -7.52 9.69 -12.59
C GLU A 129 -6.61 8.56 -13.12
N SER A 130 -5.67 8.08 -12.33
CA SER A 130 -4.59 7.24 -12.78
C SER A 130 -4.56 5.94 -11.98
N PRO A 131 -4.79 4.81 -12.66
CA PRO A 131 -4.03 3.60 -12.36
C PRO A 131 -2.64 3.64 -13.06
N ARG A 132 -2.34 4.55 -14.01
CA ARG A 132 -1.22 4.34 -14.96
C ARG A 132 -0.40 5.54 -15.52
N ARG A 133 -0.48 6.78 -15.05
CA ARG A 133 0.30 7.88 -15.67
C ARG A 133 1.81 7.91 -15.37
N CYS A 134 2.35 6.94 -14.61
CA CYS A 134 3.81 6.80 -14.45
C CYS A 134 4.51 6.03 -15.58
N TRP A 135 3.79 5.55 -16.60
CA TRP A 135 4.38 4.90 -17.76
C TRP A 135 3.79 5.47 -19.06
N ILE A 136 4.37 6.56 -19.55
CA ILE A 136 4.15 7.09 -20.89
C ILE A 136 5.52 7.31 -21.55
N HIS A 137 5.74 6.50 -22.61
CA HIS A 137 6.78 6.49 -23.65
C HIS A 137 8.25 6.23 -23.27
#